data_AF-A0A2N7DKR9-F1
#
_entry.id   AF-A0A2N7DKR9-F1
#
_cell.length_a   1.000
_cell.length_b   1.000
_cell.length_c   1.000
_cell.angle_alpha   90.00
_cell.angle_beta   90.00
_cell.angle_gamma   90.00
#
_symmetry.space_group_name_H-M   'P 1'
#
loop_
_entity.id
_entity.type
_entity.pdbx_description
1 polymer ?
#
loop_
_entity_poly.entity_id
_entity_poly.type
_entity_poly.pdbx_seq_one_letter_code
_entity_poly.pdbx_strand_id
1 'polypeptide(L)'
;MLLLANLLFDSDKQTLTDARTGEQHSLSFSENAVLKHLILAEGVATKTDLQSAGWPNRNATDASLNQCISTLRRKLASDESIELKTIPRHGYALNAPQATKQNKNPRTTLTIKAMVILIFLSIIIAVIGYRQWQPSSVNLPFTLCQQHPLTAVIEATSEDHCDSLPLPIINPSQPQWLGQHNHYYSLAMCPEGDCAQTGLLNTVSHNALISAVQLQQLTQKIQLTTTPSRNQLTLPKAAVQTTELTEQHYNNYIYYPTESGDIVRVDFRMALLYNEDKAGIMTVDACISLLNCDGASIQFQARYQFNEQQIEQEGHNISVFFMTVDHQHLTPDQHLGKQGELFTFYSSLRRSLLFDNDIRYYRLQDDEHYGVWQLPLLGNPVAWLHRQQLAL
;
A
#
# COMPACT_ATOMS: atom_id res chain seq x y z
N MET A 1 -19.51 12.40 20.03
CA MET A 1 -19.62 13.42 21.10
C MET A 1 -19.30 12.77 22.45
N LEU A 2 -18.33 13.30 23.18
CA LEU A 2 -17.93 12.85 24.52
C LEU A 2 -18.24 13.96 25.53
N LEU A 3 -18.79 13.60 26.68
CA LEU A 3 -19.06 14.55 27.77
C LEU A 3 -17.89 14.50 28.76
N LEU A 4 -17.18 15.62 28.92
CA LEU A 4 -16.16 15.83 29.93
C LEU A 4 -16.73 16.73 31.01
N ALA A 5 -17.26 16.17 32.10
CA ALA A 5 -17.99 16.95 33.09
C ALA A 5 -19.11 17.81 32.45
N ASN A 6 -18.97 19.14 32.44
CA ASN A 6 -19.92 20.04 31.77
C ASN A 6 -19.48 20.48 30.36
N LEU A 7 -18.37 19.98 29.83
CA LEU A 7 -17.87 20.30 28.49
C LEU A 7 -18.23 19.19 27.50
N LEU A 8 -18.98 19.55 26.46
CA LEU A 8 -19.30 18.71 25.33
C LEU A 8 -18.19 18.79 24.29
N PHE A 9 -17.42 17.72 24.18
CA PHE A 9 -16.40 17.57 23.16
C PHE A 9 -16.97 16.88 21.92
N ASP A 10 -16.98 17.61 20.80
CA ASP A 10 -17.34 17.08 19.48
C ASP A 10 -16.08 16.98 18.63
N SER A 11 -15.54 15.75 18.54
CA SER A 11 -14.35 15.42 17.75
C SER A 11 -14.55 15.64 16.25
N ASP A 12 -15.78 15.51 15.74
CA ASP A 12 -16.07 15.59 14.31
C ASP A 12 -16.21 17.06 13.88
N LYS A 13 -16.79 17.88 14.76
CA LYS A 13 -16.92 19.33 14.56
C LYS A 13 -15.74 20.15 15.08
N GLN A 14 -14.76 19.52 15.72
CA GLN A 14 -13.60 20.16 16.35
C GLN A 14 -14.02 21.29 17.32
N THR A 15 -15.03 21.04 18.14
CA THR A 15 -15.58 22.06 19.04
C THR A 15 -15.73 21.54 20.45
N LEU A 16 -15.56 22.45 21.39
CA LEU A 16 -15.79 22.24 22.81
C LEU A 16 -16.92 23.20 23.22
N THR A 17 -18.04 22.66 23.69
CA THR A 17 -19.21 23.47 24.08
C THR A 17 -19.46 23.32 25.58
N ASP A 18 -19.52 24.43 26.30
CA ASP A 18 -19.92 24.40 27.71
C ASP A 18 -21.43 24.15 27.80
N ALA A 19 -21.83 23.04 28.42
CA ALA A 19 -23.23 22.64 28.56
C ALA A 19 -24.04 23.56 29.50
N ARG A 20 -23.39 24.39 30.32
CA ARG A 20 -24.05 25.34 31.22
C ARG A 20 -24.30 26.69 30.56
N THR A 21 -23.34 27.19 29.80
CA THR A 21 -23.39 28.53 29.19
C THR A 21 -23.78 28.49 27.72
N GLY A 22 -23.61 27.34 27.05
CA GLY A 22 -23.74 27.21 25.60
C GLY A 22 -22.58 27.82 24.81
N GLU A 23 -21.53 28.30 25.49
CA GLU A 23 -20.36 28.90 24.85
C GLU A 23 -19.56 27.84 24.10
N GLN A 24 -19.24 28.12 22.84
CA GLN A 24 -18.53 27.19 21.97
C GLN A 24 -17.12 27.71 21.65
N HIS A 25 -16.12 26.87 21.93
CA HIS A 25 -14.75 27.10 21.56
C HIS A 25 -14.37 26.21 20.37
N SER A 26 -13.91 26.80 19.28
CA SER A 26 -13.31 26.07 18.17
C SER A 26 -11.92 25.56 18.55
N LEU A 27 -11.61 24.33 18.16
CA LEU A 27 -10.31 23.69 18.34
C LEU A 27 -9.60 23.61 16.99
N SER A 28 -8.29 23.87 16.97
CA SER A 28 -7.47 23.52 15.81
C SER A 28 -7.37 22.00 15.65
N PHE A 29 -6.95 21.53 14.48
CA PHE A 29 -6.73 20.10 14.24
C PHE A 29 -5.85 19.44 15.33
N SER A 30 -4.69 20.05 15.63
CA SER A 30 -3.76 19.51 16.62
C SER A 30 -4.35 19.52 18.03
N GLU A 31 -5.09 20.57 18.42
CA GLU A 31 -5.79 20.63 19.71
C GLU A 31 -6.85 19.54 19.83
N ASN A 32 -7.66 19.35 18.78
CA ASN A 32 -8.70 18.33 18.73
C ASN A 32 -8.12 16.91 18.84
N ALA A 33 -7.06 16.62 18.08
CA ALA A 33 -6.42 15.31 18.08
C ALA A 33 -5.71 15.01 19.41
N VAL A 34 -4.97 15.98 19.96
CA VAL A 34 -4.31 15.86 21.28
C VAL A 34 -5.34 15.67 22.39
N LEU A 35 -6.42 16.46 22.40
CA LEU A 35 -7.48 16.34 23.39
C LEU A 35 -8.20 14.99 23.28
N LYS A 36 -8.56 14.55 22.07
CA LYS A 36 -9.15 13.22 21.84
C LYS A 36 -8.27 12.11 22.39
N HIS A 37 -6.97 12.18 22.13
CA HIS A 37 -6.02 11.18 22.63
C HIS A 37 -5.93 11.19 24.16
N LEU A 38 -5.91 12.37 24.80
CA LEU A 38 -5.91 12.50 26.25
C LEU A 38 -7.19 11.98 26.93
N ILE A 39 -8.35 12.08 26.27
CA ILE A 39 -9.62 11.56 26.79
C ILE A 39 -9.68 10.03 26.70
N LEU A 40 -9.12 9.46 25.63
CA LEU A 40 -9.11 8.02 25.38
C LEU A 40 -8.00 7.29 26.16
N ALA A 41 -6.94 7.99 26.53
CA ALA A 41 -5.85 7.43 27.32
C ALA A 41 -6.32 7.14 28.75
N GLU A 42 -6.33 5.87 29.14
CA GLU A 42 -6.51 5.44 30.54
C GLU A 42 -5.21 5.68 31.33
N GLY A 43 -4.85 6.96 31.55
CA GLY A 43 -3.68 7.34 32.36
C GLY A 43 -2.80 8.42 31.74
N VAL A 44 -1.47 8.24 31.82
CA VAL A 44 -0.49 9.23 31.35
C VAL A 44 -0.19 8.99 29.87
N ALA A 45 -0.50 9.97 29.02
CA ALA A 45 -0.11 9.98 27.62
C ALA A 45 1.33 10.53 27.46
N THR A 46 2.17 9.82 26.72
CA THR A 46 3.57 10.21 26.52
C THR A 46 3.68 11.40 25.57
N LYS A 47 4.80 12.15 25.64
CA LYS A 47 5.04 13.28 24.74
C LYS A 47 5.06 12.85 23.27
N THR A 48 5.65 11.70 22.98
CA THR A 48 5.79 11.15 21.62
C THR A 48 4.44 10.77 21.05
N ASP A 49 3.56 10.14 21.83
CA ASP A 49 2.23 9.74 21.37
C ASP A 49 1.37 10.97 21.07
N LEU A 50 1.44 12.00 21.91
CA LEU A 50 0.73 13.26 21.69
C LEU A 50 1.28 14.05 20.48
N GLN A 51 2.59 13.99 20.24
CA GLN A 51 3.20 14.59 19.04
C GLN A 51 2.74 13.87 17.76
N SER A 52 2.74 12.54 17.76
CA SER A 52 2.24 11.74 16.64
C SER A 52 0.74 11.94 16.40
N ALA A 53 -0.06 12.05 17.47
CA ALA A 53 -1.50 12.28 17.35
C ALA A 53 -1.83 13.69 16.83
N GLY A 54 -1.16 14.73 17.34
CA GLY A 54 -1.43 16.13 16.97
C GLY A 54 -0.84 16.55 15.62
N TRP A 55 0.21 15.86 15.17
CA TRP A 55 0.98 16.18 13.96
C TRP A 55 1.43 14.91 13.22
N PRO A 56 0.51 14.10 12.67
CA PRO A 56 0.84 12.79 12.10
C PRO A 56 1.82 12.82 10.92
N ASN A 57 1.96 13.96 10.24
CA ASN A 57 2.82 14.14 9.06
C ASN A 57 3.94 15.17 9.27
N ARG A 58 4.23 15.58 10.51
CA ARG A 58 5.27 16.59 10.82
C ARG A 58 5.96 16.28 12.15
N ASN A 59 7.28 16.45 12.20
CA ASN A 59 8.03 16.36 13.45
C ASN A 59 7.71 17.59 14.33
N ALA A 60 6.73 17.44 15.23
CA ALA A 60 6.38 18.47 16.19
C ALA A 60 7.49 18.62 17.23
N THR A 61 7.90 19.86 17.49
CA THR A 61 8.87 20.15 18.55
C THR A 61 8.19 20.13 19.93
N ASP A 62 8.97 19.92 20.98
CA ASP A 62 8.50 20.06 22.37
C ASP A 62 7.84 21.42 22.64
N ALA A 63 8.31 22.49 21.98
CA ALA A 63 7.71 23.82 22.08
C ALA A 63 6.28 23.86 21.51
N SER A 64 6.04 23.18 20.38
CA SER A 64 4.72 23.09 19.74
C SER A 64 3.72 22.32 20.61
N LEU A 65 4.15 21.20 21.20
CA LEU A 65 3.33 20.43 22.14
C LEU A 65 3.00 21.25 23.39
N ASN A 66 3.99 21.93 23.98
CA ASN A 66 3.79 22.79 25.15
C ASN A 66 2.79 23.93 24.88
N GLN A 67 2.85 24.55 23.69
CA GLN A 67 1.91 25.59 23.29
C GLN A 67 0.48 25.04 23.12
N CYS A 68 0.34 23.86 22.52
CA CYS A 68 -0.94 23.18 22.38
C CYS A 68 -1.56 22.86 23.75
N ILE A 69 -0.78 22.25 24.66
CA ILE A 69 -1.23 21.93 26.02
C ILE A 69 -1.62 23.20 26.79
N SER A 70 -0.86 24.29 26.66
CA SER A 70 -1.18 25.57 27.32
C SER A 70 -2.49 26.17 26.80
N THR A 71 -2.77 26.01 25.51
CA THR A 71 -4.02 26.49 24.91
C THR A 71 -5.21 25.63 25.32
N LEU A 72 -5.04 24.30 25.34
CA LEU A 72 -6.05 23.37 25.86
C LEU A 72 -6.37 23.66 27.33
N ARG A 73 -5.38 23.91 28.19
CA ARG A 73 -5.61 24.30 29.59
C ARG A 73 -6.52 25.51 29.72
N ARG A 74 -6.30 26.55 28.92
CA ARG A 74 -7.14 27.76 28.94
C ARG A 74 -8.57 27.48 28.45
N LYS A 75 -8.74 26.64 27.43
CA LYS A 75 -10.06 26.26 26.90
C LYS A 75 -10.84 25.32 27.83
N LEU A 76 -10.14 24.52 28.63
CA LEU A 76 -10.73 23.61 29.62
C LEU A 76 -10.94 24.29 30.98
N ALA A 77 -10.30 25.44 31.24
CA ALA A 77 -10.39 26.16 32.51
C ALA A 77 -11.80 26.70 32.85
N SER A 78 -12.75 26.63 31.93
CA SER A 78 -14.17 26.92 32.19
C SER A 78 -14.82 25.92 33.15
N ASP A 79 -14.27 24.72 33.29
CA ASP A 79 -14.73 23.69 34.23
C ASP A 79 -13.63 23.31 35.22
N GLU A 80 -13.81 23.68 36.49
CA GLU A 80 -12.86 23.39 37.58
C GLU A 80 -12.66 21.89 37.84
N SER A 81 -13.56 21.03 37.35
CA SER A 81 -13.46 19.58 37.51
C SER A 81 -12.56 18.90 36.50
N ILE A 82 -12.08 19.61 35.47
CA ILE A 82 -11.18 19.09 34.43
C ILE A 82 -9.77 19.62 34.67
N GLU A 83 -8.83 18.72 34.96
CA GLU A 83 -7.45 19.10 35.25
C GLU A 83 -6.47 18.40 34.29
N LEU A 84 -5.76 19.19 33.47
CA LEU A 84 -4.71 18.71 32.57
C LEU A 84 -3.32 18.80 33.23
N LYS A 85 -2.89 17.71 33.88
CA LYS A 85 -1.63 17.62 34.64
C LYS A 85 -0.44 17.28 33.75
N THR A 86 0.70 17.87 34.08
CA THR A 86 2.00 17.44 33.57
C THR A 86 2.64 16.50 34.58
N ILE A 87 2.97 15.29 34.15
CA ILE A 87 3.68 14.30 34.97
C ILE A 87 5.17 14.37 34.59
N PRO A 88 6.05 14.84 35.49
CA PRO A 88 7.47 14.98 35.20
C PRO A 88 8.05 13.68 34.63
N ARG A 89 8.82 13.79 33.54
CA ARG A 89 9.48 12.67 32.83
C ARG A 89 8.55 11.64 32.16
N HIS A 90 7.23 11.73 32.33
CA HIS A 90 6.29 10.74 31.77
C HIS A 90 5.34 11.33 30.73
N GLY A 91 4.89 12.58 30.86
CA GLY A 91 4.02 13.21 29.85
C GLY A 91 2.86 14.00 30.48
N TYR A 92 1.65 13.81 29.96
CA TYR A 92 0.46 14.55 30.38
C TYR A 92 -0.69 13.59 30.69
N ALA A 93 -1.51 13.95 31.67
CA ALA A 93 -2.69 13.19 32.04
C ALA A 93 -3.88 14.14 32.18
N LEU A 94 -5.02 13.75 31.62
CA LEU A 94 -6.28 14.47 31.80
C LEU A 94 -7.08 13.80 32.91
N ASN A 95 -7.32 14.53 33.99
CA ASN A 95 -8.18 14.09 35.08
C ASN A 95 -9.55 14.75 34.90
N ALA A 96 -10.56 13.97 34.51
CA ALA A 96 -11.93 14.43 34.38
C ALA A 96 -12.87 13.39 35.01
N PRO A 97 -13.90 13.80 35.78
CA PRO A 97 -14.91 12.88 36.29
C PRO A 97 -15.63 12.23 35.10
N GLN A 98 -15.67 10.90 35.11
CA GLN A 98 -15.83 10.08 33.91
C GLN A 98 -16.98 10.46 32.97
N ALA A 99 -16.67 10.43 31.67
CA ALA A 99 -17.60 10.46 30.55
C ALA A 99 -18.56 9.25 30.62
N THR A 100 -19.76 9.45 31.16
CA THR A 100 -20.82 8.45 31.10
C THR A 100 -21.44 8.45 29.70
N LYS A 101 -21.28 7.33 28.97
CA LYS A 101 -22.10 7.06 27.78
C LYS A 101 -23.56 7.10 28.22
N GLN A 102 -24.36 8.07 27.76
CA GLN A 102 -25.81 8.06 27.98
C GLN A 102 -26.41 6.90 27.17
N ASN A 103 -26.47 5.72 27.78
CA ASN A 103 -27.20 4.57 27.26
C ASN A 103 -28.60 4.60 27.85
N LYS A 104 -29.53 5.26 27.16
CA LYS A 104 -30.95 5.17 27.51
C LYS A 104 -31.45 3.81 27.05
N ASN A 105 -31.63 2.87 27.97
CA ASN A 105 -32.46 1.69 27.72
C ASN A 105 -33.39 1.45 28.91
N PRO A 106 -34.72 1.59 28.74
CA PRO A 106 -35.67 1.20 29.78
C PRO A 106 -35.70 -0.33 29.84
N ARG A 107 -35.38 -0.90 31.02
CA ARG A 107 -35.55 -2.32 31.30
C ARG A 107 -37.03 -2.68 31.16
N THR A 108 -37.40 -3.35 30.08
CA THR A 108 -38.68 -4.00 29.91
C THR A 108 -38.49 -5.50 30.06
N THR A 109 -39.30 -6.09 30.95
CA THR A 109 -39.40 -7.53 31.21
C THR A 109 -39.91 -8.23 29.95
N LEU A 110 -38.98 -8.75 29.16
CA LEU A 110 -39.28 -9.36 27.88
C LEU A 110 -39.68 -10.83 28.06
N THR A 111 -40.94 -11.15 27.80
CA THR A 111 -41.48 -12.52 27.86
C THR A 111 -40.89 -13.41 26.77
N ILE A 112 -40.80 -14.72 27.03
CA ILE A 112 -40.12 -15.75 26.22
C ILE A 112 -40.47 -15.68 24.71
N LYS A 113 -41.71 -15.29 24.35
CA LYS A 113 -42.12 -15.12 22.94
C LYS A 113 -41.40 -13.99 22.21
N ALA A 114 -41.11 -12.88 22.90
CA ALA A 114 -40.37 -11.76 22.32
C ALA A 114 -38.86 -12.06 22.23
N MET A 115 -38.33 -12.94 23.08
CA MET A 115 -36.96 -13.44 22.96
C MET A 115 -36.78 -14.32 21.71
N VAL A 116 -37.75 -15.19 21.39
CA VAL A 116 -37.73 -15.99 20.15
C VAL A 116 -37.82 -15.11 18.90
N ILE A 117 -38.67 -14.08 18.91
CA ILE A 117 -38.78 -13.14 17.79
C ILE A 117 -37.49 -12.34 17.61
N LEU A 118 -36.84 -11.89 18.69
CA LEU A 118 -35.56 -11.19 18.61
C LEU A 118 -34.42 -12.08 18.12
N ILE A 119 -34.39 -13.35 18.52
CA ILE A 119 -33.43 -14.33 18.02
C ILE A 119 -33.68 -14.60 16.52
N PHE A 120 -34.94 -14.73 16.11
CA PHE A 120 -35.28 -14.84 14.69
C PHE A 120 -34.89 -13.58 13.93
N LEU A 121 -35.12 -12.39 14.49
CA LEU A 121 -34.72 -11.13 13.88
C LEU A 121 -33.20 -11.01 13.81
N SER A 122 -32.45 -11.43 14.82
CA SER A 122 -30.99 -11.40 14.81
C SER A 122 -30.42 -12.41 13.82
N ILE A 123 -31.06 -13.58 13.67
CA ILE A 123 -30.69 -14.56 12.64
C ILE A 123 -31.02 -14.01 11.25
N ILE A 124 -32.17 -13.36 11.07
CA ILE A 124 -32.53 -12.70 9.81
C ILE A 124 -31.57 -11.55 9.50
N ILE A 125 -31.21 -10.72 10.48
CA ILE A 125 -30.23 -9.64 10.33
C ILE A 125 -28.84 -10.21 10.07
N ALA A 126 -28.45 -11.32 10.71
CA ALA A 126 -27.19 -11.99 10.44
C ALA A 126 -27.17 -12.62 9.04
N VAL A 127 -28.28 -13.20 8.58
CA VAL A 127 -28.42 -13.76 7.23
C VAL A 127 -28.46 -12.64 6.18
N ILE A 128 -29.13 -11.53 6.45
CA ILE A 128 -29.16 -10.34 5.57
C ILE A 128 -27.78 -9.67 5.56
N GLY A 129 -27.12 -9.53 6.71
CA GLY A 129 -25.75 -9.01 6.83
C GLY A 129 -24.73 -9.91 6.13
N TYR A 130 -24.88 -11.23 6.25
CA TYR A 130 -24.06 -12.21 5.52
C TYR A 130 -24.34 -12.16 4.01
N ARG A 131 -25.59 -11.92 3.60
CA ARG A 131 -25.95 -11.72 2.18
C ARG A 131 -25.60 -10.34 1.63
N GLN A 132 -25.45 -9.32 2.46
CA GLN A 132 -25.00 -7.97 2.09
C GLN A 132 -23.49 -7.80 2.20
N TRP A 133 -22.80 -8.73 2.87
CA TRP A 133 -21.36 -8.96 2.69
C TRP A 133 -21.12 -9.69 1.37
N GLN A 134 -21.70 -9.17 0.29
CA GLN A 134 -21.16 -9.43 -1.04
C GLN A 134 -19.81 -8.70 -1.07
N PRO A 135 -18.70 -9.37 -1.43
CA PRO A 135 -17.45 -8.67 -1.66
C PRO A 135 -17.76 -7.56 -2.65
N SER A 136 -17.48 -6.31 -2.28
CA SER A 136 -17.54 -5.18 -3.21
C SER A 136 -16.98 -5.66 -4.54
N SER A 137 -17.75 -5.55 -5.62
CA SER A 137 -17.27 -5.95 -6.95
C SER A 137 -15.92 -5.28 -7.15
N VAL A 138 -14.86 -6.09 -7.18
CA VAL A 138 -13.51 -5.56 -7.29
C VAL A 138 -13.37 -5.09 -8.73
N ASN A 139 -13.51 -3.78 -8.92
CA ASN A 139 -13.29 -3.17 -10.21
C ASN A 139 -11.79 -3.16 -10.44
N LEU A 140 -11.34 -3.85 -11.50
CA LEU A 140 -9.97 -3.76 -11.95
C LEU A 140 -9.73 -2.35 -12.51
N PRO A 141 -8.58 -1.72 -12.23
CA PRO A 141 -8.27 -0.39 -12.73
C PRO A 141 -7.85 -0.41 -14.21
N PHE A 142 -8.02 -1.54 -14.88
CA PHE A 142 -7.63 -1.80 -16.26
C PHE A 142 -8.56 -2.79 -16.93
N THR A 143 -8.66 -2.68 -18.25
CA THR A 143 -9.24 -3.67 -19.15
C THR A 143 -8.13 -4.62 -19.59
N LEU A 144 -8.45 -5.92 -19.68
CA LEU A 144 -7.53 -6.94 -20.19
C LEU A 144 -8.10 -7.44 -21.52
N CYS A 145 -7.33 -7.38 -22.60
CA CYS A 145 -7.71 -7.78 -23.95
C CYS A 145 -6.73 -8.82 -24.49
N GLN A 146 -7.21 -9.80 -25.24
CA GLN A 146 -6.34 -10.71 -26.00
C GLN A 146 -6.30 -10.29 -27.49
N GLN A 147 -5.15 -9.80 -27.96
CA GLN A 147 -4.97 -9.41 -29.37
C GLN A 147 -4.42 -10.54 -30.25
N HIS A 148 -3.70 -11.50 -29.66
CA HIS A 148 -3.16 -12.67 -30.35
C HIS A 148 -3.18 -13.87 -29.38
N PRO A 149 -3.19 -15.13 -29.85
CA PRO A 149 -3.12 -16.32 -28.98
C PRO A 149 -2.04 -16.30 -27.89
N LEU A 150 -0.96 -15.54 -28.11
CA LEU A 150 0.18 -15.41 -27.20
C LEU A 150 0.36 -13.98 -26.67
N THR A 151 -0.55 -13.05 -26.94
CA THR A 151 -0.44 -11.64 -26.55
C THR A 151 -1.68 -11.17 -25.80
N ALA A 152 -1.46 -10.77 -24.55
CA ALA A 152 -2.45 -10.12 -23.72
C ALA A 152 -2.07 -8.65 -23.47
N VAL A 153 -3.07 -7.78 -23.44
CA VAL A 153 -2.94 -6.33 -23.39
C VAL A 153 -3.72 -5.78 -22.21
N ILE A 154 -3.08 -4.95 -21.41
CA ILE A 154 -3.63 -4.31 -20.22
C ILE A 154 -3.72 -2.81 -20.48
N GLU A 155 -4.91 -2.25 -20.33
CA GLU A 155 -5.17 -0.84 -20.62
C GLU A 155 -5.85 -0.17 -19.43
N ALA A 156 -5.18 0.82 -18.82
CA ALA A 156 -5.75 1.61 -17.75
C ALA A 156 -6.87 2.51 -18.29
N THR A 157 -8.06 2.40 -17.71
CA THR A 157 -9.30 2.93 -18.30
C THR A 157 -9.29 4.45 -18.52
N SER A 158 -9.28 4.89 -19.79
CA SER A 158 -10.04 6.06 -20.27
C SER A 158 -10.35 5.91 -21.77
N GLU A 159 -11.52 5.38 -22.10
CA GLU A 159 -12.17 5.42 -23.43
C GLU A 159 -11.45 4.87 -24.68
N ASP A 160 -10.23 4.34 -24.59
CA ASP A 160 -9.55 3.74 -25.73
C ASP A 160 -9.88 2.22 -25.86
N HIS A 161 -10.14 1.80 -27.10
CA HIS A 161 -10.46 0.44 -27.48
C HIS A 161 -9.17 -0.26 -27.88
N CYS A 162 -9.05 -1.56 -27.57
CA CYS A 162 -7.85 -2.37 -27.77
C CYS A 162 -7.25 -2.33 -29.19
N ASP A 163 -7.96 -1.81 -30.19
CA ASP A 163 -7.48 -1.60 -31.56
C ASP A 163 -6.49 -0.43 -31.73
N SER A 164 -6.40 0.51 -30.78
CA SER A 164 -5.59 1.74 -30.91
C SER A 164 -4.12 1.57 -30.50
N LEU A 165 -3.80 0.54 -29.73
CA LEU A 165 -2.46 0.29 -29.23
C LEU A 165 -1.54 -0.14 -30.39
N PRO A 166 -0.50 0.65 -30.74
CA PRO A 166 0.42 0.28 -31.79
C PRO A 166 1.21 -0.95 -31.33
N LEU A 167 0.81 -2.13 -31.80
CA LEU A 167 1.57 -3.34 -31.59
C LEU A 167 2.97 -3.14 -32.18
N PRO A 168 4.04 -3.25 -31.38
CA PRO A 168 5.35 -3.37 -31.96
C PRO A 168 5.35 -4.70 -32.72
N ILE A 169 5.93 -4.73 -33.92
CA ILE A 169 6.15 -5.98 -34.66
C ILE A 169 7.28 -6.73 -33.94
N ILE A 170 6.97 -7.27 -32.77
CA ILE A 170 7.76 -8.26 -32.05
C ILE A 170 7.22 -9.62 -32.48
N ASN A 171 8.12 -10.58 -32.66
CA ASN A 171 7.80 -11.87 -33.27
C ASN A 171 6.52 -12.50 -32.63
N PRO A 172 5.41 -12.66 -33.40
CA PRO A 172 4.12 -13.09 -32.85
C PRO A 172 4.12 -14.53 -32.34
N SER A 173 5.22 -15.26 -32.53
CA SER A 173 5.41 -16.62 -32.02
C SER A 173 5.80 -16.70 -30.54
N GLN A 174 5.93 -15.56 -29.83
CA GLN A 174 6.40 -15.53 -28.45
C GLN A 174 5.33 -14.99 -27.49
N PRO A 175 5.21 -15.57 -26.28
CA PRO A 175 4.33 -15.06 -25.25
C PRO A 175 4.79 -13.67 -24.80
N GLN A 176 3.84 -12.73 -24.79
CA GLN A 176 4.08 -11.34 -24.41
C GLN A 176 2.85 -10.72 -23.75
N TRP A 177 3.12 -9.80 -22.82
CA TRP A 177 2.13 -8.98 -22.15
C TRP A 177 2.48 -7.51 -22.37
N LEU A 178 1.47 -6.73 -22.76
CA LEU A 178 1.57 -5.29 -22.91
C LEU A 178 0.75 -4.63 -21.83
N GLY A 179 1.26 -3.55 -21.24
CA GLY A 179 0.51 -2.77 -20.25
C GLY A 179 0.66 -1.29 -20.49
N GLN A 180 -0.45 -0.57 -20.61
CA GLN A 180 -0.50 0.89 -20.69
C GLN A 180 -1.12 1.46 -19.41
N HIS A 181 -0.41 2.39 -18.79
CA HIS A 181 -0.93 3.16 -17.67
C HIS A 181 -0.50 4.62 -17.77
N ASN A 182 -1.46 5.52 -17.95
CA ASN A 182 -1.21 6.93 -18.27
C ASN A 182 -0.30 7.06 -19.51
N HIS A 183 0.85 7.69 -19.37
CA HIS A 183 1.85 7.85 -20.44
C HIS A 183 2.94 6.75 -20.41
N TYR A 184 2.76 5.69 -19.62
CA TYR A 184 3.73 4.59 -19.56
C TYR A 184 3.22 3.38 -20.33
N TYR A 185 4.14 2.78 -21.07
CA TYR A 185 3.94 1.53 -21.80
C TYR A 185 4.95 0.52 -21.29
N SER A 186 4.46 -0.65 -20.91
CA SER A 186 5.25 -1.78 -20.44
C SER A 186 5.11 -2.96 -21.40
N LEU A 187 6.23 -3.65 -21.59
CA LEU A 187 6.33 -4.87 -22.38
C LEU A 187 7.04 -5.91 -21.52
N ALA A 188 6.36 -7.01 -21.25
CA ALA A 188 6.91 -8.20 -20.62
C ALA A 188 6.88 -9.33 -21.63
N MET A 189 8.04 -9.87 -22.00
CA MET A 189 8.12 -10.87 -23.08
C MET A 189 9.20 -11.92 -22.83
N CYS A 190 9.08 -13.01 -23.59
CA CYS A 190 10.06 -14.09 -23.63
C CYS A 190 10.70 -14.19 -25.04
N PRO A 191 11.86 -13.54 -25.26
CA PRO A 191 12.53 -13.40 -26.55
C PRO A 191 13.17 -14.68 -27.10
N GLU A 192 13.38 -15.72 -26.27
CA GLU A 192 14.05 -16.96 -26.69
C GLU A 192 13.09 -18.16 -26.80
N GLY A 193 11.82 -18.00 -26.41
CA GLY A 193 10.79 -19.04 -26.46
C GLY A 193 10.86 -20.07 -25.32
N ASP A 194 12.05 -20.38 -24.78
CA ASP A 194 12.21 -21.18 -23.55
C ASP A 194 12.33 -20.27 -22.32
N CYS A 195 11.19 -19.89 -21.78
CA CYS A 195 11.07 -18.89 -20.71
C CYS A 195 11.45 -19.44 -19.32
N ALA A 196 11.71 -20.75 -19.21
CA ALA A 196 11.89 -21.43 -17.93
C ALA A 196 13.26 -21.18 -17.29
N GLN A 197 14.31 -20.90 -18.09
CA GLN A 197 15.69 -20.88 -17.57
C GLN A 197 16.42 -19.55 -17.75
N THR A 198 16.18 -18.81 -18.83
CA THR A 198 16.75 -17.46 -19.05
C THR A 198 15.97 -16.74 -20.15
N GLY A 199 15.82 -15.42 -20.04
CA GLY A 199 15.41 -14.59 -21.18
C GLY A 199 14.25 -13.65 -20.92
N LEU A 200 13.54 -13.74 -19.79
CA LEU A 200 12.43 -12.84 -19.48
C LEU A 200 12.89 -11.37 -19.53
N LEU A 201 12.24 -10.57 -20.38
CA LEU A 201 12.57 -9.18 -20.61
C LEU A 201 11.38 -8.30 -20.25
N ASN A 202 11.58 -7.41 -19.28
CA ASN A 202 10.60 -6.42 -18.86
C ASN A 202 11.10 -5.02 -19.17
N THR A 203 10.36 -4.28 -19.96
CA THR A 203 10.71 -2.91 -20.32
C THR A 203 9.54 -1.98 -20.01
N VAL A 204 9.88 -0.74 -19.64
CA VAL A 204 8.91 0.33 -19.41
C VAL A 204 9.41 1.57 -20.12
N SER A 205 8.58 2.14 -20.99
CA SER A 205 8.88 3.32 -21.79
C SER A 205 7.83 4.39 -21.55
N HIS A 206 8.22 5.65 -21.69
CA HIS A 206 7.32 6.80 -21.55
C HIS A 206 6.88 7.29 -22.94
N ASN A 207 5.64 7.78 -23.04
CA ASN A 207 4.93 8.28 -24.23
C ASN A 207 4.68 7.29 -25.37
N ALA A 208 5.54 6.28 -25.56
CA ALA A 208 5.39 5.30 -26.61
C ALA A 208 5.95 3.94 -26.18
N LEU A 209 5.46 2.90 -26.83
CA LEU A 209 5.97 1.55 -26.65
C LEU A 209 7.36 1.40 -27.29
N ILE A 210 8.21 0.57 -26.70
CA ILE A 210 9.57 0.34 -27.20
C ILE A 210 9.53 -0.26 -28.61
N SER A 211 10.25 0.35 -29.55
CA SER A 211 10.36 -0.19 -30.91
C SER A 211 11.26 -1.42 -30.96
N ALA A 212 11.10 -2.26 -31.99
CA ALA A 212 11.95 -3.45 -32.18
C ALA A 212 13.46 -3.11 -32.25
N VAL A 213 13.82 -1.98 -32.87
CA VAL A 213 15.22 -1.52 -32.95
C VAL A 213 15.76 -1.12 -31.58
N GLN A 214 14.98 -0.35 -30.81
CA GLN A 214 15.36 0.03 -29.44
C GLN A 214 15.46 -1.20 -28.53
N LEU A 215 14.56 -2.16 -28.70
CA LEU A 215 14.57 -3.41 -27.95
C LEU A 215 15.84 -4.22 -28.24
N GLN A 216 16.24 -4.33 -29.52
CA GLN A 216 17.49 -4.99 -29.92
C GLN A 216 18.73 -4.28 -29.34
N GLN A 217 18.75 -2.94 -29.36
CA GLN A 217 19.84 -2.16 -28.77
C GLN A 217 19.90 -2.35 -27.24
N LEU A 218 18.75 -2.38 -26.59
CA LEU A 218 18.63 -2.62 -25.15
C LEU A 218 19.16 -3.99 -24.77
N THR A 219 18.71 -5.06 -25.44
CA THR A 219 19.15 -6.43 -25.13
C THR A 219 20.65 -6.59 -25.33
N GLN A 220 21.21 -6.01 -26.38
CA GLN A 220 22.66 -5.98 -26.60
C GLN A 220 23.38 -5.24 -25.46
N LYS A 221 22.89 -4.07 -25.04
CA LYS A 221 23.49 -3.29 -23.94
C LYS A 221 23.40 -4.03 -22.60
N ILE A 222 22.29 -4.72 -22.33
CA ILE A 222 22.14 -5.59 -21.15
C ILE A 222 23.22 -6.67 -21.17
N GLN A 223 23.32 -7.45 -22.25
CA GLN A 223 24.29 -8.54 -22.37
C GLN A 223 25.74 -8.08 -22.16
N LEU A 224 26.10 -6.89 -22.65
CA LEU A 224 27.45 -6.33 -22.53
C LEU A 224 27.77 -5.77 -21.13
N THR A 225 26.74 -5.35 -20.38
CA THR A 225 26.93 -4.58 -19.14
C THR A 225 26.62 -5.40 -17.89
N THR A 226 25.75 -6.39 -17.96
CA THR A 226 25.37 -7.19 -16.79
C THR A 226 26.43 -8.22 -16.47
N THR A 227 27.18 -7.99 -15.39
CA THR A 227 27.78 -9.09 -14.62
C THR A 227 26.65 -9.83 -13.89
N PRO A 228 26.64 -11.18 -13.87
CA PRO A 228 25.60 -11.94 -13.19
C PRO A 228 25.55 -11.53 -11.71
N SER A 229 24.39 -11.04 -11.26
CA SER A 229 24.17 -10.59 -9.89
C SER A 229 24.49 -11.71 -8.91
N ARG A 230 25.55 -11.51 -8.11
CA ARG A 230 26.04 -12.45 -7.09
C ARG A 230 25.22 -12.39 -5.80
N ASN A 231 24.13 -11.62 -5.77
CA ASN A 231 23.22 -11.51 -4.64
C ASN A 231 22.34 -12.75 -4.55
N GLN A 232 22.96 -13.88 -4.15
CA GLN A 232 22.28 -15.06 -3.65
C GLN A 232 21.27 -14.61 -2.58
N LEU A 233 20.01 -15.04 -2.73
CA LEU A 233 19.01 -14.89 -1.69
C LEU A 233 19.59 -15.47 -0.39
N THR A 234 19.85 -14.61 0.59
CA THR A 234 20.06 -15.07 1.96
C THR A 234 18.68 -15.09 2.59
N LEU A 235 17.97 -16.19 2.40
CA LEU A 235 16.66 -16.39 3.02
C LEU A 235 16.85 -16.48 4.54
N PRO A 236 16.13 -15.68 5.34
CA PRO A 236 16.09 -15.91 6.76
C PRO A 236 15.46 -17.28 6.98
N LYS A 237 16.23 -18.24 7.52
CA LYS A 237 15.68 -19.54 7.95
C LYS A 237 14.57 -19.26 8.95
N ALA A 238 13.33 -19.55 8.58
CA ALA A 238 12.19 -19.41 9.47
C ALA A 238 12.45 -20.26 10.73
N ALA A 239 12.63 -19.60 11.86
CA ALA A 239 12.72 -20.23 13.16
C ALA A 239 11.31 -20.50 13.70
N VAL A 240 10.48 -21.24 12.96
CA VAL A 240 9.15 -21.66 13.45
C VAL A 240 8.82 -23.04 12.91
N GLN A 241 8.73 -24.01 13.82
CA GLN A 241 8.12 -25.31 13.60
C GLN A 241 6.59 -25.13 13.59
N THR A 242 6.00 -24.80 12.44
CA THR A 242 4.57 -25.00 12.19
C THR A 242 4.41 -25.49 10.76
N THR A 243 3.89 -26.71 10.64
CA THR A 243 3.61 -27.42 9.39
C THR A 243 2.61 -26.66 8.53
N GLU A 244 2.92 -26.51 7.23
CA GLU A 244 2.13 -25.90 6.12
C GLU A 244 2.32 -24.41 5.79
N LEU A 245 3.48 -23.80 6.07
CA LEU A 245 3.81 -22.51 5.44
C LEU A 245 4.37 -22.74 4.04
N THR A 246 3.71 -22.18 3.01
CA THR A 246 4.24 -22.15 1.63
C THR A 246 4.85 -20.79 1.37
N GLU A 247 6.13 -20.77 1.01
CA GLU A 247 6.84 -19.56 0.61
C GLU A 247 7.08 -19.56 -0.92
N GLN A 248 6.69 -18.47 -1.56
CA GLN A 248 6.87 -18.26 -2.99
C GLN A 248 7.73 -17.02 -3.23
N HIS A 249 8.82 -17.16 -3.96
CA HIS A 249 9.71 -16.07 -4.32
C HIS A 249 9.52 -15.72 -5.79
N TYR A 250 9.49 -14.42 -6.07
CA TYR A 250 9.42 -13.85 -7.40
C TYR A 250 10.57 -12.86 -7.60
N ASN A 251 11.32 -12.98 -8.69
CA ASN A 251 12.37 -12.01 -9.02
C ASN A 251 12.53 -11.81 -10.51
N ASN A 252 12.90 -10.59 -10.91
CA ASN A 252 13.47 -10.29 -12.23
C ASN A 252 14.00 -8.85 -12.28
N TYR A 253 14.62 -8.49 -13.41
CA TYR A 253 14.94 -7.12 -13.74
C TYR A 253 13.80 -6.44 -14.50
N ILE A 254 13.63 -5.15 -14.25
CA ILE A 254 12.75 -4.25 -15.01
C ILE A 254 13.60 -3.09 -15.51
N TYR A 255 13.54 -2.82 -16.81
CA TYR A 255 14.37 -1.80 -17.47
C TYR A 255 13.52 -0.60 -17.89
N TYR A 256 14.01 0.60 -17.58
CA TYR A 256 13.44 1.87 -17.97
C TYR A 256 14.47 2.61 -18.85
N PRO A 257 14.45 2.38 -20.17
CA PRO A 257 15.25 3.19 -21.10
C PRO A 257 14.79 4.65 -21.05
N THR A 258 15.75 5.57 -21.08
CA THR A 258 15.48 7.01 -21.04
C THR A 258 15.84 7.68 -22.36
N GLU A 259 15.34 8.89 -22.59
CA GLU A 259 15.66 9.67 -23.79
C GLU A 259 17.16 10.03 -23.87
N SER A 260 17.87 10.10 -22.74
CA SER A 260 19.32 10.32 -22.68
C SER A 260 20.14 9.13 -23.20
N GLY A 261 19.52 7.96 -23.37
CA GLY A 261 20.21 6.70 -23.69
C GLY A 261 20.72 5.95 -22.46
N ASP A 262 20.52 6.48 -21.26
CA ASP A 262 20.70 5.75 -20.01
C ASP A 262 19.58 4.73 -19.82
N ILE A 263 19.83 3.75 -18.96
CA ILE A 263 18.83 2.73 -18.62
C ILE A 263 18.81 2.63 -17.11
N VAL A 264 17.67 2.94 -16.51
CA VAL A 264 17.43 2.65 -15.11
C VAL A 264 17.00 1.18 -15.02
N ARG A 265 17.72 0.40 -14.21
CA ARG A 265 17.43 -1.01 -13.93
C ARG A 265 16.88 -1.12 -12.52
N VAL A 266 15.79 -1.86 -12.38
CA VAL A 266 15.23 -2.28 -11.10
C VAL A 266 15.49 -3.78 -10.93
N ASP A 267 16.33 -4.18 -9.97
CA ASP A 267 16.42 -5.56 -9.48
C ASP A 267 15.26 -5.74 -8.50
N PHE A 268 14.15 -6.32 -8.98
CA PHE A 268 12.91 -6.47 -8.23
C PHE A 268 12.81 -7.87 -7.64
N ARG A 269 12.49 -7.94 -6.35
CA ARG A 269 12.33 -9.18 -5.59
C ARG A 269 11.09 -9.08 -4.71
N MET A 270 10.36 -10.18 -4.65
CA MET A 270 9.15 -10.30 -3.86
C MET A 270 9.09 -11.70 -3.26
N ALA A 271 8.63 -11.81 -2.02
CA ALA A 271 8.30 -13.09 -1.40
C ALA A 271 6.89 -13.03 -0.83
N LEU A 272 6.12 -14.10 -1.04
CA LEU A 272 4.79 -14.32 -0.52
C LEU A 272 4.87 -15.47 0.49
N LEU A 273 4.52 -15.18 1.73
CA LEU A 273 4.37 -16.16 2.80
C LEU A 273 2.90 -16.28 3.13
N TYR A 274 2.28 -17.39 2.75
CA TYR A 274 0.90 -17.70 3.11
C TYR A 274 0.87 -18.27 4.52
N ASN A 275 0.14 -17.61 5.42
CA ASN A 275 -0.12 -18.10 6.77
C ASN A 275 -1.55 -18.64 6.94
N GLU A 276 -2.47 -18.24 6.05
CA GLU A 276 -3.86 -18.70 5.94
C GLU A 276 -4.22 -18.91 4.46
N ASP A 277 -5.39 -19.51 4.19
CA ASP A 277 -5.90 -19.60 2.81
C ASP A 277 -6.17 -18.19 2.27
N LYS A 278 -5.44 -17.80 1.21
CA LYS A 278 -5.54 -16.48 0.55
C LYS A 278 -5.18 -15.28 1.41
N ALA A 279 -4.43 -15.45 2.50
CA ALA A 279 -3.89 -14.33 3.25
C ALA A 279 -2.46 -14.61 3.71
N GLY A 280 -1.70 -13.55 3.94
CA GLY A 280 -0.29 -13.70 4.24
C GLY A 280 0.49 -12.42 4.34
N ILE A 281 1.81 -12.58 4.32
CA ILE A 281 2.77 -11.51 4.34
C ILE A 281 3.46 -11.46 2.99
N MET A 282 3.54 -10.28 2.39
CA MET A 282 4.36 -10.03 1.21
C MET A 282 5.53 -9.13 1.60
N THR A 283 6.75 -9.54 1.27
CA THR A 283 7.94 -8.70 1.38
C THR A 283 8.44 -8.35 0.00
N VAL A 284 8.77 -7.08 -0.23
CA VAL A 284 9.29 -6.57 -1.50
C VAL A 284 10.61 -5.87 -1.23
N ASP A 285 11.63 -6.25 -2.00
CA ASP A 285 12.94 -5.61 -2.01
C ASP A 285 13.28 -5.25 -3.47
N ALA A 286 13.56 -3.97 -3.72
CA ALA A 286 14.00 -3.52 -5.03
C ALA A 286 15.24 -2.63 -4.95
N CYS A 287 16.26 -2.94 -5.75
CA CYS A 287 17.43 -2.10 -5.93
C CYS A 287 17.36 -1.40 -7.30
N ILE A 288 17.34 -0.07 -7.28
CA ILE A 288 17.21 0.76 -8.48
C ILE A 288 18.55 1.44 -8.74
N SER A 289 19.12 1.23 -9.92
CA SER A 289 20.41 1.80 -10.31
C SER A 289 20.44 2.12 -11.80
N LEU A 290 21.45 2.85 -12.26
CA LEU A 290 21.78 2.86 -13.68
C LEU A 290 22.37 1.50 -14.09
N LEU A 291 22.12 1.07 -15.33
CA LEU A 291 22.55 -0.24 -15.85
C LEU A 291 24.08 -0.39 -15.84
N ASN A 292 24.82 0.68 -16.13
CA ASN A 292 26.28 0.70 -16.09
C ASN A 292 26.86 0.62 -14.66
N CYS A 293 26.03 0.67 -13.62
CA CYS A 293 26.45 0.55 -12.22
C CYS A 293 27.51 1.58 -11.75
N ASP A 294 27.74 2.67 -12.51
CA ASP A 294 28.78 3.68 -12.26
C ASP A 294 28.35 4.77 -11.25
N GLY A 295 27.39 4.50 -10.36
CA GLY A 295 26.83 5.57 -9.54
C GLY A 295 25.95 5.14 -8.37
N ALA A 296 25.15 6.10 -7.90
CA ALA A 296 24.20 5.95 -6.81
C ALA A 296 23.17 4.85 -7.07
N SER A 297 22.60 4.33 -5.98
CA SER A 297 21.45 3.41 -6.02
C SER A 297 20.31 3.91 -5.13
N ILE A 298 19.14 3.33 -5.29
CA ILE A 298 18.00 3.54 -4.40
C ILE A 298 17.52 2.17 -3.95
N GLN A 299 17.36 2.00 -2.65
CA GLN A 299 16.80 0.79 -2.05
C GLN A 299 15.34 1.04 -1.69
N PHE A 300 14.46 0.20 -2.20
CA PHE A 300 13.05 0.14 -1.83
C PHE A 300 12.81 -1.15 -1.06
N GLN A 301 12.27 -1.04 0.14
CA GLN A 301 11.94 -2.20 0.98
C GLN A 301 10.55 -2.00 1.54
N ALA A 302 9.71 -3.03 1.42
CA ALA A 302 8.37 -2.99 1.94
C ALA A 302 7.92 -4.34 2.48
N ARG A 303 7.05 -4.29 3.48
CA ARG A 303 6.32 -5.44 4.01
C ARG A 303 4.86 -5.08 4.10
N TYR A 304 4.05 -5.98 3.59
CA TYR A 304 2.60 -5.87 3.54
C TYR A 304 1.97 -7.08 4.20
N GLN A 305 0.85 -6.86 4.89
CA GLN A 305 -0.15 -7.91 5.06
C GLN A 305 -1.04 -7.91 3.82
N PHE A 306 -1.37 -9.07 3.27
CA PHE A 306 -2.23 -9.15 2.09
C PHE A 306 -3.44 -10.04 2.31
N ASN A 307 -4.52 -9.70 1.60
CA ASN A 307 -5.64 -10.59 1.34
C ASN A 307 -5.76 -10.77 -0.17
N GLU A 308 -5.85 -12.02 -0.63
CA GLU A 308 -5.96 -12.40 -2.03
C GLU A 308 -7.42 -12.66 -2.40
N GLN A 309 -7.86 -12.07 -3.49
CA GLN A 309 -9.15 -12.36 -4.11
C GLN A 309 -8.94 -12.77 -5.57
N GLN A 310 -9.65 -13.79 -6.01
CA GLN A 310 -9.65 -14.23 -7.40
C GLN A 310 -10.81 -13.59 -8.16
N ILE A 311 -10.54 -13.12 -9.37
CA ILE A 311 -11.51 -12.49 -10.27
C ILE A 311 -11.31 -13.07 -11.66
N GLU A 312 -12.41 -13.30 -12.37
CA GLU A 312 -12.37 -13.68 -13.78
C GLU A 312 -12.63 -12.44 -14.65
N GLN A 313 -11.70 -12.11 -15.55
CA GLN A 313 -11.84 -11.03 -16.53
C GLN A 313 -11.43 -11.53 -17.91
N GLU A 314 -12.34 -11.46 -18.89
CA GLU A 314 -12.13 -11.96 -20.25
C GLU A 314 -11.53 -13.38 -20.31
N GLY A 315 -12.00 -14.29 -19.46
CA GLY A 315 -11.51 -15.69 -19.39
C GLY A 315 -10.15 -15.86 -18.71
N HIS A 316 -9.58 -14.80 -18.12
CA HIS A 316 -8.36 -14.86 -17.33
C HIS A 316 -8.68 -14.85 -15.84
N ASN A 317 -8.07 -15.76 -15.09
CA ASN A 317 -8.14 -15.77 -13.63
C ASN A 317 -7.06 -14.86 -13.05
N ILE A 318 -7.48 -13.72 -12.52
CA ILE A 318 -6.61 -12.69 -11.97
C ILE A 318 -6.67 -12.78 -10.44
N SER A 319 -5.50 -12.90 -9.83
CA SER A 319 -5.36 -12.80 -8.37
C SER A 319 -5.10 -11.34 -8.00
N VAL A 320 -5.96 -10.75 -7.19
CA VAL A 320 -5.83 -9.38 -6.67
C VAL A 320 -5.40 -9.45 -5.22
N PHE A 321 -4.28 -8.81 -4.92
CA PHE A 321 -3.72 -8.75 -3.58
C PHE A 321 -3.94 -7.36 -2.98
N PHE A 322 -4.80 -7.29 -1.98
CA PHE A 322 -5.09 -6.08 -1.22
C PHE A 322 -4.07 -5.91 -0.11
N MET A 323 -3.27 -4.85 -0.18
CA MET A 323 -2.16 -4.65 0.75
C MET A 323 -2.53 -3.74 1.92
N THR A 324 -2.12 -4.13 3.11
CA THR A 324 -2.02 -3.26 4.28
C THR A 324 -0.54 -3.06 4.61
N VAL A 325 -0.09 -1.81 4.63
CA VAL A 325 1.31 -1.47 4.88
C VAL A 325 1.69 -1.76 6.33
N ASP A 326 2.68 -2.63 6.53
CA ASP A 326 3.33 -2.87 7.83
C ASP A 326 4.53 -1.92 7.96
N HIS A 327 5.48 -2.01 7.02
CA HIS A 327 6.56 -1.03 6.87
C HIS A 327 6.92 -0.81 5.41
N GLN A 328 7.37 0.41 5.11
CA GLN A 328 7.79 0.80 3.76
C GLN A 328 8.88 1.87 3.85
N HIS A 329 9.99 1.62 3.17
CA HIS A 329 11.15 2.50 3.16
C HIS A 329 11.67 2.67 1.73
N LEU A 330 12.01 3.91 1.40
CA LEU A 330 12.70 4.27 0.16
C LEU A 330 13.95 5.06 0.54
N THR A 331 15.10 4.42 0.41
CA THR A 331 16.38 4.94 0.88
C THR A 331 17.27 5.23 -0.32
N PRO A 332 17.47 6.51 -0.68
CA PRO A 332 18.46 6.86 -1.68
C PRO A 332 19.88 6.74 -1.12
N ASP A 333 20.85 6.41 -1.96
CA ASP A 333 22.27 6.52 -1.64
C ASP A 333 22.63 7.97 -1.26
N GLN A 334 23.61 8.14 -0.36
CA GLN A 334 24.11 9.45 0.06
C GLN A 334 24.66 10.27 -1.12
N HIS A 335 25.19 9.58 -2.14
CA HIS A 335 25.74 10.20 -3.34
C HIS A 335 24.70 10.42 -4.44
N LEU A 336 23.42 10.16 -4.19
CA LEU A 336 22.36 10.42 -5.18
C LEU A 336 22.31 11.93 -5.47
N GLY A 337 22.76 12.30 -6.67
CA GLY A 337 22.68 13.66 -7.17
C GLY A 337 21.24 14.16 -7.22
N LYS A 338 21.06 15.48 -7.18
CA LYS A 338 19.72 16.13 -7.28
C LYS A 338 19.23 16.29 -8.72
N GLN A 339 19.89 15.67 -9.68
CA GLN A 339 19.66 15.78 -11.12
C GLN A 339 19.98 14.44 -11.79
N GLY A 340 19.46 14.23 -13.00
CA GLY A 340 19.66 13.02 -13.79
C GLY A 340 18.54 11.99 -13.64
N GLU A 341 18.60 10.96 -14.48
CA GLU A 341 17.51 9.99 -14.66
C GLU A 341 17.14 9.24 -13.37
N LEU A 342 18.13 8.83 -12.58
CA LEU A 342 17.91 8.12 -11.34
C LEU A 342 17.22 9.00 -10.28
N PHE A 343 17.50 10.31 -10.26
CA PHE A 343 16.83 11.25 -9.37
C PHE A 343 15.37 11.52 -9.78
N THR A 344 15.11 11.61 -11.10
CA THR A 344 13.75 11.71 -11.65
C THR A 344 12.93 10.47 -11.30
N PHE A 345 13.53 9.28 -11.43
CA PHE A 345 12.91 8.02 -11.03
C PHE A 345 12.60 8.01 -9.52
N TYR A 346 13.59 8.34 -8.67
CA TYR A 346 13.41 8.45 -7.22
C TYR A 346 12.26 9.38 -6.85
N SER A 347 12.22 10.57 -7.43
CA SER A 347 11.21 11.59 -7.11
C SER A 347 9.81 11.14 -7.50
N SER A 348 9.68 10.48 -8.65
CA SER A 348 8.40 9.97 -9.14
C SER A 348 7.91 8.80 -8.29
N LEU A 349 8.80 7.85 -7.96
CA LEU A 349 8.48 6.72 -7.08
C LEU A 349 8.11 7.22 -5.68
N ARG A 350 8.91 8.11 -5.07
CA ARG A 350 8.63 8.68 -3.75
C ARG A 350 7.27 9.38 -3.71
N ARG A 351 6.91 10.11 -4.76
CA ARG A 351 5.59 10.76 -4.85
C ARG A 351 4.48 9.70 -4.86
N SER A 352 4.59 8.67 -5.69
CA SER A 352 3.60 7.58 -5.73
C SER A 352 3.44 6.93 -4.35
N LEU A 353 4.53 6.59 -3.67
CA LEU A 353 4.51 5.97 -2.34
C LEU A 353 3.88 6.84 -1.23
N LEU A 354 3.90 8.17 -1.35
CA LEU A 354 3.37 9.09 -0.32
C LEU A 354 1.86 9.33 -0.44
N PHE A 355 1.28 9.13 -1.64
CA PHE A 355 -0.11 9.53 -1.93
C PHE A 355 -1.02 8.35 -2.22
N ASP A 356 -0.46 7.17 -2.51
CA ASP A 356 -1.25 5.98 -2.80
C ASP A 356 -1.57 5.22 -1.50
N ASN A 357 -2.83 5.29 -1.07
CA ASN A 357 -3.30 4.61 0.13
C ASN A 357 -3.90 3.22 -0.19
N ASP A 358 -4.00 2.85 -1.47
CA ASP A 358 -4.64 1.61 -1.92
C ASP A 358 -3.67 0.81 -2.81
N ILE A 359 -2.64 0.26 -2.17
CA ILE A 359 -1.61 -0.53 -2.85
C ILE A 359 -2.18 -1.89 -3.21
N ARG A 360 -2.19 -2.20 -4.51
CA ARG A 360 -2.66 -3.47 -5.05
C ARG A 360 -1.64 -4.08 -5.98
N TYR A 361 -1.45 -5.40 -5.84
CA TYR A 361 -0.70 -6.20 -6.81
C TYR A 361 -1.70 -7.08 -7.55
N TYR A 362 -1.48 -7.26 -8.84
CA TYR A 362 -2.31 -8.11 -9.68
C TYR A 362 -1.44 -9.21 -10.27
N ARG A 363 -1.74 -10.47 -9.98
CA ARG A 363 -1.15 -11.62 -10.64
C ARG A 363 -2.09 -12.04 -11.76
N LEU A 364 -1.62 -11.85 -12.98
CA LEU A 364 -2.38 -12.00 -14.22
C LEU A 364 -2.27 -13.42 -14.76
N GLN A 365 -1.12 -14.05 -14.52
CA GLN A 365 -0.82 -15.43 -14.85
C GLN A 365 0.14 -15.98 -13.79
N ASP A 366 -0.06 -17.24 -13.39
CA ASP A 366 0.82 -17.96 -12.48
C ASP A 366 1.12 -19.35 -13.06
N ASP A 367 2.39 -19.71 -13.10
CA ASP A 367 2.93 -20.97 -13.59
C ASP A 367 3.92 -21.52 -12.53
N GLU A 368 4.41 -22.74 -12.69
CA GLU A 368 5.40 -23.35 -11.79
C GLU A 368 6.71 -22.54 -11.75
N HIS A 369 7.13 -22.00 -12.91
CA HIS A 369 8.44 -21.37 -13.11
C HIS A 369 8.41 -19.84 -13.11
N TYR A 370 7.23 -19.24 -13.28
CA TYR A 370 7.10 -17.80 -13.44
C TYR A 370 5.70 -17.30 -13.09
N GLY A 371 5.57 -15.98 -12.87
CA GLY A 371 4.29 -15.30 -12.81
C GLY A 371 4.34 -13.98 -13.56
N VAL A 372 3.21 -13.58 -14.15
CA VAL A 372 3.04 -12.27 -14.77
C VAL A 372 2.27 -11.38 -13.81
N TRP A 373 2.86 -10.23 -13.48
CA TRP A 373 2.39 -9.34 -12.43
C TRP A 373 2.24 -7.91 -12.95
N GLN A 374 1.16 -7.23 -12.58
CA GLN A 374 1.12 -5.77 -12.60
C GLN A 374 1.61 -5.25 -11.25
N LEU A 375 2.70 -4.50 -11.27
CA LEU A 375 3.38 -4.02 -10.06
C LEU A 375 3.05 -2.55 -9.81
N PRO A 376 2.80 -2.11 -8.56
CA PRO A 376 2.58 -0.70 -8.21
C PRO A 376 3.91 0.08 -8.16
N LEU A 377 4.66 0.05 -9.26
CA LEU A 377 5.89 0.81 -9.49
C LEU A 377 5.61 1.96 -10.46
N LEU A 378 6.65 2.73 -10.81
CA LEU A 378 6.52 3.83 -11.76
C LEU A 378 5.92 3.33 -13.09
N GLY A 379 4.73 3.83 -13.43
CA GLY A 379 4.01 3.43 -14.64
C GLY A 379 3.22 2.13 -14.54
N ASN A 380 3.01 1.59 -13.34
CA ASN A 380 2.26 0.36 -13.07
C ASN A 380 2.59 -0.79 -14.04
N PRO A 381 3.87 -1.14 -14.21
CA PRO A 381 4.27 -2.02 -15.30
C PRO A 381 3.75 -3.43 -15.11
N VAL A 382 3.43 -4.05 -16.24
CA VAL A 382 3.30 -5.51 -16.32
C VAL A 382 4.70 -6.09 -16.46
N ALA A 383 5.02 -7.07 -15.61
CA ALA A 383 6.33 -7.67 -15.53
C ALA A 383 6.23 -9.18 -15.35
N TRP A 384 7.06 -9.90 -16.09
CA TRP A 384 7.25 -11.33 -15.96
C TRP A 384 8.36 -11.60 -14.93
N LEU A 385 8.03 -12.32 -13.86
CA LEU A 385 8.92 -12.63 -12.75
C LEU A 385 9.18 -14.14 -12.67
N HIS A 386 10.44 -14.54 -12.47
CA HIS A 386 10.79 -15.93 -12.21
C HIS A 386 10.27 -16.35 -10.83
N ARG A 387 9.69 -17.54 -10.75
CA ARG A 387 9.13 -18.11 -9.53
C ARG A 387 10.06 -19.18 -8.97
N GLN A 388 10.24 -19.15 -7.65
CA GLN A 388 10.89 -20.22 -6.90
C GLN A 388 10.02 -20.55 -5.69
N GLN A 389 9.55 -21.79 -5.60
CA GLN A 389 8.76 -22.24 -4.47
C GLN A 389 9.65 -23.00 -3.49
N LEU A 390 9.55 -22.66 -2.21
CA LEU A 390 10.24 -23.36 -1.14
C LEU A 390 9.20 -23.89 -0.16
N ALA A 391 9.25 -25.19 0.09
CA ALA A 391 8.53 -25.79 1.21
C ALA A 391 9.32 -25.50 2.48
N LEU A 392 8.70 -24.82 3.44
CA LEU A 392 9.30 -24.50 4.74
C LEU A 392 9.16 -25.63 5.76
#